data_AF-A0A817I7L7-F1
#
_entry.id   AF-A0A817I7L7-F1
#
_cell.length_a   1.000
_cell.length_b   1.000
_cell.length_c   1.000
_cell.angle_alpha   90.00
_cell.angle_beta   90.00
_cell.angle_gamma   90.00
#
_symmetry.space_group_name_H-M   'P 1'
#
loop_
_entity.id
_entity.type
_entity.pdbx_description
1 polymer ?
#
loop_
_entity_poly.entity_id
_entity_poly.type
_entity_poly.pdbx_seq_one_letter_code
_entity_poly.pdbx_strand_id
1 'polypeptide(L)'
;MTFNREVQSEDTHLNTLRTKYKTFSSNLTDQERQQAEIMINKMQVELEQLQEQIEKRHERLNSLIHQRQELDQTYDRFIIWFEDKQRLISPDQTIPLKTMEIERLLKKYSDVLNEIKVQRSTLNNIIKLNENVKQKLIRRINNLEEILNDRYRQLNLANEQRYEFDRIMTKLNEWVKSIEQQIKDPFTNDLQQTTNVLKEKSKNIQV
;
A
#
# COMPACT_ATOMS: atom_id res chain seq x y z
N MET A 1 -11.72 17.11 40.68
CA MET A 1 -11.87 15.73 41.21
C MET A 1 -12.00 14.65 40.12
N THR A 2 -12.05 15.00 38.83
CA THR A 2 -12.27 14.09 37.70
C THR A 2 -11.01 13.36 37.23
N PHE A 3 -9.86 14.05 37.20
CA PHE A 3 -8.57 13.50 36.74
C PHE A 3 -8.06 12.29 37.58
N ASN A 4 -8.23 12.32 38.90
CA ASN A 4 -7.84 11.19 39.76
C ASN A 4 -8.71 9.93 39.53
N ARG A 5 -9.95 10.08 39.05
CA ARG A 5 -10.81 8.93 38.73
C ARG A 5 -10.44 8.33 37.37
N GLU A 6 -10.05 9.16 36.41
CA GLU A 6 -9.56 8.69 35.11
C GLU A 6 -8.23 7.93 35.26
N VAL A 7 -7.27 8.49 36.01
CA VAL A 7 -6.00 7.80 36.29
C VAL A 7 -6.23 6.48 37.03
N GLN A 8 -7.11 6.44 38.03
CA GLN A 8 -7.45 5.19 38.72
C GLN A 8 -8.14 4.16 37.81
N SER A 9 -9.01 4.63 36.90
CA SER A 9 -9.68 3.78 35.91
C SER A 9 -8.67 3.16 34.94
N GLU A 10 -7.74 3.95 34.42
CA GLU A 10 -6.63 3.50 33.56
C GLU A 10 -5.75 2.46 34.27
N ASP A 11 -5.44 2.70 35.55
CA ASP A 11 -4.59 1.82 36.36
C ASP A 11 -5.28 0.49 36.68
N THR A 12 -6.60 0.50 36.93
CA THR A 12 -7.41 -0.73 36.98
C THR A 12 -7.46 -1.45 35.63
N HIS A 13 -7.51 -0.72 34.51
CA HIS A 13 -7.55 -1.32 33.18
C HIS A 13 -6.21 -2.01 32.84
N LEU A 14 -5.10 -1.35 33.12
CA LEU A 14 -3.74 -1.88 33.00
C LEU A 14 -3.51 -3.09 33.90
N ASN A 15 -3.97 -3.05 35.15
CA ASN A 15 -3.88 -4.20 36.06
C ASN A 15 -4.77 -5.38 35.62
N THR A 16 -5.94 -5.09 35.02
CA THR A 16 -6.80 -6.13 34.44
C THR A 16 -6.15 -6.77 33.22
N LEU A 17 -5.51 -5.98 32.34
CA LEU A 17 -4.75 -6.46 31.19
C LEU A 17 -3.54 -7.29 31.61
N ARG A 18 -2.79 -6.86 32.63
CA ARG A 18 -1.68 -7.64 33.21
C ARG A 18 -2.14 -8.97 33.78
N THR A 19 -3.28 -8.99 34.49
CA THR A 19 -3.84 -10.21 35.04
C THR A 19 -4.28 -11.16 33.93
N LYS A 20 -4.99 -10.66 32.91
CA LYS A 20 -5.39 -11.44 31.72
C LYS A 20 -4.17 -12.01 30.97
N TYR A 21 -3.11 -11.23 30.81
CA TYR A 21 -1.87 -11.67 30.20
C TYR A 21 -1.16 -12.75 31.03
N LYS A 22 -1.12 -12.60 32.37
CA LYS A 22 -0.59 -13.63 33.28
C LYS A 22 -1.36 -14.93 33.21
N THR A 23 -2.71 -14.87 33.22
CA THR A 23 -3.56 -16.07 33.14
C THR A 23 -3.48 -16.75 31.78
N PHE A 24 -3.35 -15.98 30.70
CA PHE A 24 -3.14 -16.51 29.37
C PHE A 24 -1.75 -17.17 29.25
N SER A 25 -0.70 -16.50 29.76
CA SER A 25 0.67 -17.00 29.79
C SER A 25 0.85 -18.25 30.67
N SER A 26 0.07 -18.43 31.74
CA SER A 26 0.11 -19.61 32.60
C SER A 26 -0.58 -20.84 32.00
N ASN A 27 -1.42 -20.68 30.97
CA ASN A 27 -2.16 -21.75 30.30
C ASN A 27 -1.50 -22.20 28.97
N LEU A 28 -0.44 -21.52 28.56
CA LEU A 28 0.34 -21.87 27.36
C LEU A 28 1.47 -22.83 27.74
N THR A 29 1.66 -23.86 26.93
CA THR A 29 2.85 -24.70 26.97
C THR A 29 4.10 -23.87 26.66
N ASP A 30 5.27 -24.32 27.10
CA ASP A 30 6.53 -23.62 26.82
C ASP A 30 6.78 -23.45 25.32
N GLN A 31 6.30 -24.39 24.51
CA GLN A 31 6.36 -24.33 23.06
C GLN A 31 5.49 -23.20 22.47
N GLU A 32 4.27 -23.00 22.98
CA GLU A 32 3.40 -21.89 22.55
C GLU A 32 3.95 -20.53 23.00
N ARG A 33 4.57 -20.46 24.18
CA ARG A 33 5.26 -19.24 24.65
C ARG A 33 6.44 -18.88 23.75
N GLN A 34 7.27 -19.87 23.39
CA GLN A 34 8.37 -19.66 22.44
C GLN A 34 7.86 -19.24 21.05
N GLN A 35 6.77 -19.83 20.54
CA GLN A 35 6.19 -19.42 19.26
C GLN A 35 5.65 -17.99 19.30
N ALA A 36 4.96 -17.60 20.38
CA ALA A 36 4.50 -16.23 20.56
C ALA A 36 5.65 -15.24 20.63
N GLU A 37 6.74 -15.57 21.33
CA GLU A 37 7.93 -14.73 21.44
C GLU A 37 8.65 -14.57 20.08
N ILE A 38 8.77 -15.64 19.29
CA ILE A 38 9.28 -15.57 17.91
C ILE A 38 8.40 -14.66 17.05
N MET A 39 7.07 -14.77 17.17
CA MET A 39 6.14 -13.95 16.40
C MET A 39 6.21 -12.48 16.80
N ILE A 40 6.31 -12.18 18.11
CA ILE A 40 6.49 -10.82 18.63
C ILE A 40 7.80 -10.22 18.12
N ASN A 41 8.91 -10.96 18.20
CA ASN A 41 10.21 -10.48 17.70
C ASN A 41 10.17 -10.21 16.20
N LYS A 42 9.49 -11.08 15.43
CA LYS A 42 9.29 -10.86 13.99
C LYS A 42 8.46 -9.60 13.72
N MET A 43 7.36 -9.41 14.45
CA MET A 43 6.52 -8.21 14.32
C MET A 43 7.28 -6.93 14.72
N GLN A 44 8.13 -6.99 15.73
CA GLN A 44 8.98 -5.85 16.13
C GLN A 44 9.96 -5.47 15.01
N VAL A 45 10.64 -6.44 14.41
CA VAL A 45 11.54 -6.19 13.27
C VAL A 45 10.78 -5.61 12.07
N GLU A 46 9.59 -6.14 11.76
CA GLU A 46 8.75 -5.60 10.68
C GLU A 46 8.30 -4.16 10.97
N LEU A 47 7.95 -3.84 12.21
CA LEU A 47 7.59 -2.48 12.64
C LEU A 47 8.76 -1.51 12.51
N GLU A 48 9.96 -1.89 12.94
CA GLU A 48 11.17 -1.07 12.81
C GLU A 48 11.49 -0.78 11.33
N GLN A 49 11.40 -1.79 10.46
CA GLN A 49 11.60 -1.63 9.03
C GLN A 49 10.55 -0.70 8.39
N LEU A 50 9.29 -0.79 8.82
CA LEU A 50 8.24 0.11 8.35
C LEU A 50 8.47 1.55 8.81
N GLN A 51 8.91 1.75 10.05
CA GLN A 51 9.26 3.08 10.57
C GLN A 51 10.40 3.71 9.76
N GLU A 52 11.48 2.96 9.51
CA GLU A 52 12.60 3.44 8.70
C GLU A 52 12.17 3.79 7.26
N GLN A 53 11.29 2.99 6.66
CA GLN A 53 10.73 3.29 5.34
C GLN A 53 9.86 4.55 5.33
N ILE A 54 9.06 4.77 6.37
CA ILE A 54 8.23 5.97 6.52
C ILE A 54 9.13 7.21 6.65
N GLU A 55 10.17 7.15 7.48
CA GLU A 55 11.11 8.25 7.68
C GLU A 55 11.81 8.63 6.37
N LYS A 56 12.36 7.65 5.64
CA LYS A 56 12.97 7.87 4.31
C LYS A 56 11.99 8.47 3.31
N ARG A 57 10.72 8.05 3.33
CA ARG A 57 9.68 8.63 2.46
C ARG A 57 9.37 10.07 2.85
N HIS A 58 9.34 10.38 4.15
CA HIS A 58 9.09 11.72 4.66
C HIS A 58 10.22 12.68 4.28
N GLU A 59 11.49 12.28 4.47
CA GLU A 59 12.65 13.06 4.03
C GLU A 59 12.61 13.34 2.53
N ARG A 60 12.29 12.33 1.72
CA ARG A 60 12.16 12.48 0.27
C ARG A 60 11.04 13.44 -0.11
N LEU A 61 9.91 13.39 0.58
CA LEU A 61 8.79 14.30 0.35
C LEU A 61 9.18 15.74 0.68
N ASN A 62 9.84 15.97 1.82
CA ASN A 62 10.31 17.30 2.22
C ASN A 62 11.31 17.88 1.21
N SER A 63 12.25 17.05 0.72
CA SER A 63 13.17 17.44 -0.35
C SER A 63 12.44 17.87 -1.63
N LEU A 64 11.42 17.13 -2.05
CA LEU A 64 10.62 17.48 -3.23
C LEU A 64 9.80 18.76 -3.04
N ILE A 65 9.23 18.97 -1.85
CA ILE A 65 8.52 20.21 -1.51
C ILE A 65 9.47 21.40 -1.61
N HIS A 66 10.67 21.28 -1.04
CA HIS A 66 11.66 22.34 -1.10
C HIS A 66 12.08 22.67 -2.55
N GLN A 67 12.38 21.65 -3.35
CA GLN A 67 12.70 21.83 -4.77
C GLN A 67 11.56 22.51 -5.54
N ARG A 68 10.30 22.19 -5.21
CA ARG A 68 9.14 22.85 -5.84
C ARG A 68 9.04 24.32 -5.44
N GLN A 69 9.26 24.65 -4.17
CA GLN A 69 9.29 26.03 -3.70
C GLN A 69 10.40 26.84 -4.37
N GLU A 70 11.60 26.27 -4.53
CA GLU A 70 12.71 26.91 -5.25
C GLU A 70 12.37 27.17 -6.73
N LEU A 71 11.68 26.23 -7.37
CA LEU A 71 11.23 26.38 -8.75
C LEU A 71 10.18 27.48 -8.88
N ASP A 72 9.18 27.51 -8.00
CA ASP A 72 8.13 28.53 -7.99
C ASP A 72 8.73 29.93 -7.78
N GLN A 73 9.63 30.09 -6.80
CA GLN A 73 10.38 31.34 -6.59
C GLN A 73 11.24 31.74 -7.79
N THR A 74 11.76 30.75 -8.54
CA THR A 74 12.52 31.01 -9.75
C THR A 74 11.61 31.53 -10.86
N TYR A 75 10.42 30.94 -11.04
CA TYR A 75 9.43 31.46 -11.98
C TYR A 75 8.99 32.88 -11.65
N ASP A 76 8.69 33.18 -10.39
CA ASP A 76 8.31 34.54 -9.97
C ASP A 76 9.41 35.57 -10.29
N ARG A 77 10.67 35.22 -10.02
CA ARG A 77 11.82 36.06 -10.38
C ARG A 77 11.95 36.25 -11.89
N PHE A 78 11.68 35.21 -12.67
CA PHE A 78 11.66 35.29 -14.13
C PHE A 78 10.57 36.23 -14.66
N ILE A 79 9.37 36.18 -14.08
CA ILE A 79 8.26 37.07 -14.45
C ILE A 79 8.64 38.52 -14.19
N ILE A 80 9.12 38.83 -12.98
CA ILE A 80 9.54 40.19 -12.60
C ILE A 80 10.66 40.68 -13.53
N TRP A 81 11.68 39.85 -13.77
CA TRP A 81 12.78 40.19 -14.67
C TRP A 81 12.28 40.43 -16.11
N PHE A 82 11.34 39.61 -16.59
CA PHE A 82 10.77 39.76 -17.94
C PHE A 82 10.02 41.09 -18.09
N GLU A 83 9.18 41.42 -17.11
CA GLU A 83 8.46 42.69 -17.07
C GLU A 83 9.40 43.90 -17.04
N ASP A 84 10.48 43.83 -16.25
CA ASP A 84 11.51 44.88 -16.20
C ASP A 84 12.19 45.06 -17.56
N LYS A 85 12.63 43.96 -18.19
CA LYS A 85 13.25 44.02 -19.53
C LYS A 85 12.30 44.54 -20.59
N GLN A 86 11.03 44.14 -20.54
CA GLN A 86 10.00 44.62 -21.48
C GLN A 86 9.80 46.14 -21.36
N ARG A 87 9.83 46.71 -20.15
CA ARG A 87 9.78 48.17 -19.95
C ARG A 87 11.02 48.88 -20.52
N LEU A 88 12.20 48.25 -20.42
CA LEU A 88 13.45 48.84 -20.91
C LEU A 88 13.57 48.91 -22.44
N ILE A 89 12.82 48.08 -23.17
CA ILE A 89 12.82 47.98 -24.64
C ILE A 89 11.49 48.42 -25.26
N SER A 90 10.74 49.28 -24.56
CA SER A 90 9.38 49.66 -24.96
C SER A 90 9.32 50.11 -26.43
N PRO A 91 8.39 49.57 -27.24
CA PRO A 91 8.25 49.94 -28.65
C PRO A 91 7.90 51.41 -28.86
N ASP A 92 7.37 52.09 -27.83
CA ASP A 92 6.98 53.50 -27.86
C ASP A 92 8.15 54.46 -27.57
N GLN A 93 9.36 53.94 -27.36
CA GLN A 93 10.51 54.76 -27.00
C GLN A 93 11.00 55.58 -28.20
N THR A 94 10.97 56.92 -28.08
CA THR A 94 11.42 57.83 -29.14
C THR A 94 12.89 57.63 -29.45
N ILE A 95 13.23 57.46 -30.74
CA ILE A 95 14.61 57.29 -31.18
C ILE A 95 15.32 58.65 -31.09
N PRO A 96 16.40 58.77 -30.30
CA PRO A 96 17.16 60.01 -30.20
C PRO A 96 17.88 60.32 -31.52
N LEU A 97 18.03 61.61 -31.83
CA LEU A 97 18.67 62.08 -33.07
C LEU A 97 20.20 62.28 -32.91
N LYS A 98 20.71 62.32 -31.68
CA LYS A 98 22.14 62.53 -31.43
C LYS A 98 22.91 61.21 -31.46
N THR A 99 24.01 61.18 -32.20
CA THR A 99 24.89 59.99 -32.35
C THR A 99 25.30 59.38 -31.01
N MET A 100 25.72 60.18 -30.03
CA MET A 100 26.10 59.68 -28.69
C MET A 100 24.93 59.03 -27.93
N GLU A 101 23.71 59.53 -28.12
CA GLU A 101 22.52 58.96 -27.47
C GLU A 101 22.12 57.64 -28.15
N ILE A 102 22.27 57.56 -29.48
CA ILE A 102 22.09 56.33 -30.26
C ILE A 102 23.10 55.25 -29.84
N GLU A 103 24.39 55.59 -29.74
CA GLU A 103 25.45 54.64 -29.33
C GLU A 103 25.22 54.08 -27.92
N ARG A 104 24.81 54.94 -26.98
CA ARG A 104 24.44 54.52 -25.63
C ARG A 104 23.24 53.56 -25.64
N LEU A 105 22.23 53.85 -26.45
CA LEU A 105 21.03 53.01 -26.56
C LEU A 105 21.35 51.65 -27.20
N LEU A 106 22.17 51.63 -28.25
CA LEU A 106 22.65 50.40 -28.89
C LEU A 106 23.43 49.52 -27.91
N LYS A 107 24.31 50.12 -27.10
CA LYS A 107 25.04 49.38 -26.06
C LYS A 107 24.08 48.77 -25.04
N LYS A 108 23.13 49.56 -24.53
CA LYS A 108 22.10 49.09 -23.59
C LYS A 108 21.30 47.91 -24.17
N TYR A 109 20.85 48.00 -25.41
CA TYR A 109 20.08 46.92 -26.06
C TYR A 109 20.93 45.68 -26.34
N SER A 110 22.21 45.85 -26.69
CA SER A 110 23.15 44.73 -26.81
C SER A 110 23.32 43.97 -25.49
N ASP A 111 23.47 44.70 -24.38
CA ASP A 111 23.61 44.11 -23.05
C ASP A 111 22.34 43.34 -22.65
N VAL A 112 21.16 43.95 -22.82
CA VAL A 112 19.86 43.30 -22.57
C VAL A 112 19.67 42.06 -23.45
N LEU A 113 20.07 42.11 -24.73
CA LEU A 113 19.99 40.97 -25.64
C LEU A 113 20.87 39.79 -25.17
N ASN A 114 22.06 40.08 -24.64
CA ASN A 114 22.95 39.06 -24.09
C ASN A 114 22.35 38.44 -22.83
N GLU A 115 21.76 39.24 -21.94
CA GLU A 115 21.03 38.73 -20.78
C GLU A 115 19.87 37.81 -21.20
N ILE A 116 19.07 38.20 -22.21
CA ILE A 116 17.97 37.39 -22.74
C ILE A 116 18.49 36.03 -23.25
N LYS A 117 19.64 35.99 -23.92
CA LYS A 117 20.23 34.73 -24.40
C LYS A 117 20.61 33.80 -23.24
N VAL A 118 21.24 34.34 -22.20
CA VAL A 118 21.60 33.57 -21.00
C VAL A 118 20.35 33.03 -20.33
N GLN A 119 19.34 33.88 -20.11
CA GLN A 119 18.10 33.48 -19.46
C GLN A 119 17.30 32.45 -20.26
N ARG A 120 17.29 32.55 -21.58
CA ARG A 120 16.70 31.53 -22.47
C ARG A 120 17.38 30.17 -22.29
N SER A 121 18.71 30.13 -22.14
CA SER A 121 19.44 28.88 -21.88
C SER A 121 19.03 28.25 -20.54
N THR A 122 18.92 29.06 -19.49
CA THR A 122 18.44 28.61 -18.17
C THR A 122 17.03 28.03 -18.26
N LEU A 123 16.10 28.73 -18.92
CA LEU A 123 14.73 28.26 -19.11
C LEU A 123 14.68 26.92 -19.87
N ASN A 124 15.46 26.77 -20.94
CA ASN A 124 15.54 25.53 -21.70
C ASN A 124 16.02 24.35 -20.83
N ASN A 125 16.98 24.57 -19.93
CA ASN A 125 17.44 23.55 -19.01
C ASN A 125 16.34 23.13 -18.03
N ILE A 126 15.58 24.09 -17.48
CA ILE A 126 14.44 23.81 -16.59
C ILE A 126 13.37 22.98 -17.31
N ILE A 127 13.00 23.37 -18.54
CA ILE A 127 12.03 22.64 -19.37
C ILE A 127 12.50 21.20 -19.60
N LYS A 128 13.77 21.00 -19.95
CA LYS A 128 14.36 19.67 -20.17
C LYS A 128 14.33 18.81 -18.92
N LEU A 129 14.62 19.39 -17.74
CA LEU A 129 14.53 18.69 -16.46
C LEU A 129 13.09 18.25 -16.16
N ASN A 130 12.11 19.13 -16.37
CA ASN A 130 10.70 18.83 -16.16
C ASN A 130 10.20 17.70 -17.09
N GLU A 131 10.60 17.72 -18.36
CA GLU A 131 10.24 16.64 -19.29
C GLU A 131 10.86 15.30 -18.85
N ASN A 132 12.12 15.28 -18.38
CA ASN A 132 12.72 14.06 -17.83
C ASN A 132 11.97 13.52 -16.61
N VAL A 133 11.50 14.39 -15.71
CA VAL A 133 10.70 13.99 -14.55
C VAL A 133 9.37 13.38 -14.99
N LYS A 134 8.67 14.05 -15.92
CA LYS A 134 7.41 13.55 -16.51
C LYS A 134 7.59 12.16 -17.12
N GLN A 135 8.64 11.95 -17.92
CA GLN A 135 8.95 10.66 -18.52
C GLN A 135 9.21 9.55 -17.48
N LYS A 136 9.92 9.87 -16.38
CA LYS A 136 10.13 8.93 -15.27
C LYS A 136 8.82 8.55 -14.57
N LEU A 137 7.91 9.50 -14.38
CA LEU A 137 6.60 9.24 -13.76
C LEU A 137 5.73 8.37 -14.65
N ILE A 138 5.67 8.65 -15.96
CA ILE A 138 4.93 7.82 -16.92
C ILE A 138 5.42 6.37 -16.86
N ARG A 139 6.74 6.14 -16.89
CA ARG A 139 7.31 4.78 -16.78
C ARG A 139 6.91 4.07 -15.48
N ARG A 140 6.89 4.80 -14.35
CA ARG A 140 6.48 4.25 -13.06
C ARG A 140 5.00 3.86 -13.03
N ILE A 141 4.13 4.68 -13.64
CA ILE A 141 2.70 4.39 -13.76
C ILE A 141 2.50 3.13 -14.60
N ASN A 142 3.10 3.07 -15.79
CA ASN A 142 2.96 1.91 -16.67
C ASN A 142 3.42 0.61 -15.99
N ASN A 143 4.53 0.65 -15.24
CA ASN A 143 5.01 -0.51 -14.48
C ASN A 143 4.05 -0.91 -13.34
N LEU A 144 3.42 0.06 -12.66
CA LEU A 144 2.40 -0.25 -11.64
C LEU A 144 1.16 -0.89 -12.26
N GLU A 145 0.71 -0.40 -13.43
CA GLU A 145 -0.41 -0.98 -14.16
C GLU A 145 -0.12 -2.43 -14.58
N GLU A 146 1.09 -2.71 -15.07
CA GLU A 146 1.52 -4.06 -15.44
C GLU A 146 1.51 -5.02 -14.22
N ILE A 147 2.14 -4.61 -13.11
CA ILE A 147 2.14 -5.39 -11.86
C ILE A 147 0.70 -5.65 -11.36
N LEU A 148 -0.17 -4.65 -11.44
CA LEU A 148 -1.55 -4.77 -11.00
C LEU A 148 -2.33 -5.76 -11.88
N ASN A 149 -2.16 -5.68 -13.20
CA ASN A 149 -2.78 -6.59 -14.16
C ASN A 149 -2.32 -8.04 -13.93
N ASP A 150 -1.03 -8.26 -13.71
CA ASP A 150 -0.48 -9.57 -13.39
C ASP A 150 -1.05 -10.10 -12.07
N ARG A 151 -1.14 -9.26 -11.04
CA ARG A 151 -1.71 -9.66 -9.75
C ARG A 151 -3.19 -10.02 -9.86
N TYR A 152 -3.95 -9.26 -10.64
CA TYR A 152 -5.35 -9.54 -10.92
C TYR A 152 -5.51 -10.89 -11.64
N ARG A 153 -4.67 -11.18 -12.65
CA ARG A 153 -4.66 -12.46 -13.34
C ARG A 153 -4.35 -13.63 -12.41
N GLN A 154 -3.35 -13.49 -11.53
CA GLN A 154 -3.00 -14.51 -10.54
C GLN A 154 -4.14 -14.79 -9.56
N LEU A 155 -4.83 -13.73 -9.09
CA LEU A 155 -5.97 -13.86 -8.18
C LEU A 155 -7.14 -14.58 -8.84
N ASN A 156 -7.45 -14.27 -10.11
CA ASN A 156 -8.49 -14.98 -10.84
C ASN A 156 -8.18 -16.48 -10.99
N LEU A 157 -6.93 -16.82 -11.34
CA LEU A 157 -6.51 -18.21 -11.42
C LEU A 157 -6.66 -18.95 -10.07
N ALA A 158 -6.23 -18.32 -8.97
CA ALA A 158 -6.39 -18.89 -7.64
C ALA A 158 -7.87 -19.07 -7.26
N ASN A 159 -8.74 -18.15 -7.67
CA ASN A 159 -10.18 -18.24 -7.45
C ASN A 159 -10.80 -19.41 -8.23
N GLU A 160 -10.43 -19.59 -9.49
CA GLU A 160 -10.85 -20.75 -10.30
C GLU A 160 -10.42 -22.08 -9.67
N GLN A 161 -9.16 -22.17 -9.21
CA GLN A 161 -8.66 -23.34 -8.49
C GLN A 161 -9.44 -23.61 -7.21
N ARG A 162 -9.81 -22.55 -6.47
CA ARG A 162 -10.62 -22.66 -5.27
C ARG A 162 -12.00 -23.22 -5.56
N TYR A 163 -12.66 -22.74 -6.61
CA TYR A 163 -13.96 -23.26 -7.04
C TYR A 163 -13.91 -24.76 -7.39
N GLU A 164 -12.90 -25.20 -8.14
CA GLU A 164 -12.75 -26.63 -8.46
C GLU A 164 -12.44 -27.47 -7.22
N PHE A 165 -11.62 -26.96 -6.29
CA PHE A 165 -11.38 -27.64 -5.01
C PHE A 165 -12.67 -27.81 -4.21
N ASP A 166 -13.45 -26.74 -4.03
CA ASP A 166 -14.70 -26.76 -3.27
C ASP A 166 -15.73 -27.71 -3.93
N ARG A 167 -15.75 -27.78 -5.26
CA ARG A 167 -16.55 -28.74 -6.04
C ARG A 167 -16.13 -30.19 -5.78
N ILE A 168 -14.84 -30.48 -5.78
CA ILE A 168 -14.32 -31.84 -5.49
C ILE A 168 -14.62 -32.22 -4.05
N MET A 169 -14.39 -31.33 -3.09
CA MET A 169 -14.68 -31.57 -1.67
C MET A 169 -16.16 -31.86 -1.41
N THR A 170 -17.06 -31.16 -2.12
CA THR A 170 -18.51 -31.42 -2.04
C THR A 170 -18.82 -32.84 -2.47
N LYS A 171 -18.33 -33.29 -3.63
CA LYS A 171 -18.50 -34.66 -4.12
C LYS A 171 -17.90 -35.70 -3.18
N LEU A 172 -16.73 -35.44 -2.62
CA LEU A 172 -16.07 -36.33 -1.68
C LEU A 172 -16.92 -36.49 -0.41
N ASN A 173 -17.44 -35.40 0.13
CA ASN A 173 -18.31 -35.41 1.31
C ASN A 173 -19.62 -36.17 1.05
N GLU A 174 -20.22 -36.01 -0.12
CA GLU A 174 -21.39 -36.79 -0.53
C GLU A 174 -21.08 -38.30 -0.62
N TRP A 175 -19.95 -38.65 -1.22
CA TRP A 175 -19.51 -40.04 -1.32
C TRP A 175 -19.24 -40.66 0.06
N VAL A 176 -18.53 -39.96 0.94
CA VAL A 176 -18.28 -40.42 2.33
C VAL A 176 -19.59 -40.67 3.06
N LYS A 177 -20.56 -39.73 2.99
CA LYS A 177 -21.89 -39.91 3.60
C LYS A 177 -22.62 -41.14 3.05
N SER A 178 -22.54 -41.36 1.73
CA SER A 178 -23.14 -42.55 1.10
C SER A 178 -22.51 -43.84 1.61
N ILE A 179 -21.19 -43.90 1.75
CA ILE A 179 -20.48 -45.06 2.27
C ILE A 179 -20.79 -45.27 3.76
N GLU A 180 -20.80 -44.21 4.57
CA GLU A 180 -21.18 -44.29 5.98
C GLU A 180 -22.61 -44.83 6.16
N GLN A 181 -23.55 -44.42 5.31
CA GLN A 181 -24.92 -44.94 5.30
C GLN A 181 -24.94 -46.42 4.89
N GLN A 182 -24.23 -46.77 3.81
CA GLN A 182 -24.09 -48.15 3.34
C GLN A 182 -23.34 -49.06 4.31
N ILE A 183 -22.59 -48.56 5.29
CA ILE A 183 -21.99 -49.37 6.35
C ILE A 183 -22.97 -49.54 7.52
N LYS A 184 -23.85 -48.57 7.76
CA LYS A 184 -24.86 -48.64 8.84
C LYS A 184 -26.06 -49.53 8.49
N ASP A 185 -26.48 -49.56 7.22
CA ASP A 185 -27.65 -50.30 6.74
C ASP A 185 -27.51 -51.84 6.55
N PRO A 186 -26.35 -52.44 6.21
CA PRO A 186 -26.24 -53.88 5.98
C PRO A 186 -26.38 -54.67 7.28
N PHE A 187 -25.79 -54.17 8.36
CA PHE A 187 -25.83 -54.86 9.65
C PHE A 187 -27.20 -54.76 10.32
N THR A 188 -28.00 -53.74 10.02
CA THR A 188 -29.34 -53.61 10.60
C THR A 188 -30.34 -54.59 10.00
N ASN A 189 -30.28 -54.84 8.68
CA ASN A 189 -31.16 -55.82 8.03
C ASN A 189 -30.75 -57.27 8.34
N ASP A 190 -29.46 -57.60 8.31
CA ASP A 190 -28.99 -58.96 8.59
C ASP A 190 -29.19 -59.33 10.07
N LEU A 191 -28.91 -58.42 11.02
CA LEU A 191 -29.17 -58.70 12.44
C LEU A 191 -30.68 -58.80 12.72
N GLN A 192 -31.54 -57.99 12.09
CA GLN A 192 -32.98 -58.11 12.29
C GLN A 192 -33.55 -59.40 11.70
N GLN A 193 -33.13 -59.80 10.50
CA GLN A 193 -33.54 -61.09 9.93
C GLN A 193 -33.05 -62.26 10.77
N THR A 194 -31.79 -62.27 11.19
CA THR A 194 -31.24 -63.35 12.01
C THR A 194 -31.93 -63.43 13.37
N THR A 195 -32.24 -62.28 13.98
CA THR A 195 -32.96 -62.20 15.26
C THR A 195 -34.41 -62.67 15.14
N ASN A 196 -35.09 -62.36 14.03
CA ASN A 196 -36.46 -62.81 13.78
C ASN A 196 -36.52 -64.32 13.52
N VAL A 197 -35.58 -64.86 12.74
CA VAL A 197 -35.45 -66.31 12.49
C VAL A 197 -35.12 -67.07 13.78
N LEU A 198 -34.26 -66.51 14.65
CA LEU A 198 -33.94 -67.10 15.95
C LEU A 198 -35.13 -67.06 16.91
N LYS A 199 -35.94 -65.99 16.91
CA LYS A 199 -37.18 -65.89 17.72
C LYS A 199 -38.27 -66.86 17.25
N GLU A 200 -38.42 -67.08 15.94
CA GLU A 200 -39.35 -68.09 15.41
C GLU A 200 -38.89 -69.51 15.76
N LYS A 201 -37.59 -69.81 15.61
CA LYS A 201 -37.04 -71.10 16.02
C LYS A 201 -37.17 -71.34 17.52
N SER A 202 -36.98 -70.34 18.38
CA SER A 202 -37.15 -70.52 19.83
C SER A 202 -38.61 -70.78 20.23
N LYS A 203 -39.58 -70.20 19.51
CA LYS A 203 -41.01 -70.49 19.72
C LYS A 203 -41.38 -71.91 19.31
N ASN A 204 -40.77 -72.45 18.27
CA ASN A 204 -41.04 -73.81 17.80
C ASN A 204 -40.36 -74.92 18.63
N ILE A 205 -39.46 -74.55 19.56
CA ILE A 205 -38.78 -75.49 20.47
C ILE A 205 -39.48 -75.54 21.86
N GLN A 206 -40.44 -74.65 22.13
CA GLN A 206 -41.21 -74.59 23.38
C GLN A 206 -42.57 -75.33 23.33
N VAL A 207 -42.75 -76.30 22.43
CA VAL A 207 -43.94 -77.18 22.38
C VAL A 207 -43.56 -78.60 22.80
#